data_AF-A0A8T4K845-F1
#
_entry.id   AF-A0A8T4K845-F1
#
_cell.length_a   1.000
_cell.length_b   1.000
_cell.length_c   1.000
_cell.angle_alpha   90.00
_cell.angle_beta   90.00
_cell.angle_gamma   90.00
#
_symmetry.space_group_name_H-M   'P 1'
#
loop_
_entity.id
_entity.type
_entity.pdbx_description
1 polymer ?
#
loop_
_entity_poly.entity_id
_entity_poly.type
_entity_poly.pdbx_seq_one_letter_code
_entity_poly.pdbx_strand_id
1 'polypeptide(L)'
;MVKERKDEPKDDKKPRKESDLKKFLNKRSFIYLMAAVFFVVFIVPDMIAPSDLEKKLVENLETDEQNIAWSIVKSYRGPDDSGYNLFDAIITQRENAYPNEKILKHNDTMLEVSVLDMQEQKGDSFYEVHFTFQTYNAVQEYIWNVNIETEKIIPLNDGAKKMMDIVELYD
;
A
#
# COMPACT_ATOMS: atom_id res chain seq x y z
N MET A 1 13.50 2.75 78.66
CA MET A 1 12.63 3.63 77.85
C MET A 1 13.22 3.76 76.46
N VAL A 2 12.40 3.44 75.46
CA VAL A 2 12.70 3.35 74.03
C VAL A 2 12.88 4.76 73.42
N LYS A 3 13.82 4.92 72.49
CA LYS A 3 13.72 5.93 71.41
C LYS A 3 14.51 5.50 70.17
N GLU A 4 13.77 4.75 69.34
CA GLU A 4 13.73 4.65 67.88
C GLU A 4 14.97 5.00 67.04
N ARG A 5 15.47 3.98 66.35
CA ARG A 5 16.34 4.11 65.16
C ARG A 5 15.48 4.56 63.98
N LYS A 6 15.91 5.60 63.27
CA LYS A 6 15.32 6.00 61.99
C LYS A 6 15.80 5.02 60.92
N ASP A 7 14.91 4.16 60.45
CA ASP A 7 15.10 3.41 59.21
C ASP A 7 14.71 4.30 58.03
N GLU A 8 15.68 4.62 57.17
CA GLU A 8 15.46 5.32 55.90
C GLU A 8 14.72 4.38 54.92
N PRO A 9 13.65 4.83 54.23
CA PRO A 9 13.02 4.03 53.20
C PRO A 9 13.95 3.98 51.96
N LYS A 10 14.39 2.78 51.61
CA LYS A 10 15.09 2.51 50.35
C LYS A 10 14.18 2.89 49.19
N ASP A 11 14.58 3.93 48.47
CA ASP A 11 13.98 4.40 47.23
C ASP A 11 14.28 3.36 46.12
N ASP A 12 13.51 2.27 46.09
CA ASP A 12 13.52 1.26 45.02
C ASP A 12 12.92 1.85 43.73
N LYS A 13 13.57 2.86 43.15
CA LYS A 13 13.32 3.27 41.76
C LYS A 13 13.95 2.25 40.83
N LYS A 14 13.27 1.11 40.64
CA LYS A 14 13.43 0.33 39.41
C LYS A 14 13.22 1.28 38.23
N PRO A 15 14.12 1.32 37.23
CA PRO A 15 13.85 2.10 36.03
C PRO A 15 12.57 1.51 35.43
N ARG A 16 11.49 2.32 35.39
CA ARG A 16 10.26 1.95 34.70
C ARG A 16 10.68 1.66 33.27
N LYS A 17 10.66 0.38 32.89
CA LYS A 17 10.84 -0.03 31.50
C LYS A 17 9.82 0.77 30.71
N GLU A 18 10.32 1.69 29.91
CA GLU A 18 9.49 2.41 28.97
C GLU A 18 8.86 1.35 28.06
N SER A 19 7.53 1.26 28.04
CA SER A 19 6.86 0.18 27.32
C SER A 19 7.23 0.26 25.85
N ASP A 20 7.43 -0.89 25.21
CA ASP A 20 7.74 -0.94 23.77
C ASP A 20 6.66 -0.21 22.95
N LEU A 21 5.42 -0.18 23.44
CA LEU A 21 4.31 0.66 22.94
C LEU A 21 4.66 2.15 22.86
N LYS A 22 5.33 2.71 23.88
CA LYS A 22 5.69 4.13 23.90
C LYS A 22 6.84 4.44 22.94
N LYS A 23 7.77 3.50 22.74
CA LYS A 23 8.81 3.58 21.69
C LYS A 23 8.22 3.45 20.29
N PHE A 24 7.23 2.57 20.13
CA PHE A 24 6.50 2.37 18.88
C PHE A 24 5.69 3.62 18.50
N LEU A 25 5.02 4.23 19.50
CA LEU A 25 4.30 5.48 19.33
C LEU A 25 5.22 6.60 18.82
N ASN A 26 6.39 6.75 19.44
CA ASN A 26 7.26 7.89 19.18
C ASN A 26 8.01 7.85 17.83
N LYS A 27 8.16 6.67 17.21
CA LYS A 27 9.01 6.53 16.00
C LYS A 27 8.20 6.40 14.70
N ARG A 28 6.93 5.99 14.76
CA ARG A 28 6.06 5.82 13.58
C ARG A 28 4.60 6.26 13.79
N SER A 29 4.17 6.61 15.00
CA SER A 29 2.72 6.86 15.21
C SER A 29 2.19 8.17 14.73
N PHE A 30 3.03 9.11 14.29
CA PHE A 30 2.50 10.27 13.58
C PHE A 30 1.93 9.85 12.21
N ILE A 31 2.60 8.92 11.52
CA ILE A 31 2.13 8.36 10.23
C ILE A 31 0.91 7.45 10.47
N TYR A 32 0.96 6.56 11.47
CA TYR A 32 -0.18 5.68 11.80
C TYR A 32 -1.42 6.45 12.27
N LEU A 33 -1.25 7.55 13.03
CA LEU A 33 -2.37 8.38 13.46
C LEU A 33 -2.97 9.17 12.28
N MET A 34 -2.13 9.71 11.39
CA MET A 34 -2.60 10.35 10.15
C MET A 34 -3.35 9.37 9.24
N ALA A 35 -2.91 8.11 9.17
CA ALA A 35 -3.57 7.06 8.42
C ALA A 35 -4.89 6.57 9.05
N ALA A 36 -4.91 6.34 10.37
CA ALA A 36 -6.10 5.86 11.06
C ALA A 36 -7.23 6.90 11.08
N VAL A 37 -6.90 8.20 11.17
CA VAL A 37 -7.88 9.30 11.03
C VAL A 37 -8.43 9.38 9.61
N PHE A 38 -7.66 8.96 8.60
CA PHE A 38 -8.11 8.88 7.20
C PHE A 38 -9.21 7.83 6.98
N PHE A 39 -9.20 6.72 7.73
CA PHE A 39 -10.16 5.61 7.58
C PHE A 39 -11.55 5.88 8.19
N VAL A 40 -11.67 6.72 9.23
CA VAL A 40 -12.94 6.88 9.98
C VAL A 40 -13.94 7.84 9.29
N VAL A 41 -13.51 8.65 8.32
CA VAL A 41 -14.33 9.72 7.72
C VAL A 41 -14.84 9.40 6.30
N PHE A 42 -14.36 8.34 5.65
CA PHE A 42 -14.52 8.13 4.19
C PHE A 42 -15.30 6.86 3.78
N ILE A 43 -16.32 6.45 4.53
CA ILE A 43 -17.36 5.59 3.93
C ILE A 43 -18.27 6.50 3.09
N VAL A 44 -17.76 6.93 1.93
CA VAL A 44 -18.50 7.76 0.97
C VAL A 44 -19.41 6.86 0.15
N PRO A 45 -20.73 7.12 0.05
CA PRO A 45 -21.67 6.34 -0.76
C PRO A 45 -21.46 6.40 -2.29
N ASP A 46 -20.35 7.00 -2.74
CA ASP A 46 -20.14 7.44 -4.13
C ASP A 46 -18.89 6.81 -4.79
N MET A 47 -18.29 5.81 -4.15
CA MET A 47 -17.22 5.00 -4.74
C MET A 47 -17.69 4.39 -6.06
N ILE A 48 -16.87 4.50 -7.10
CA ILE A 48 -17.15 3.88 -8.40
C ILE A 48 -17.34 2.37 -8.23
N ALA A 49 -18.33 1.79 -8.92
CA ALA A 49 -18.51 0.35 -8.90
C ALA A 49 -17.28 -0.33 -9.55
N PRO A 50 -16.79 -1.47 -9.03
CA PRO A 50 -15.65 -2.18 -9.62
C PRO A 50 -15.83 -2.44 -11.12
N SER A 51 -17.06 -2.77 -11.55
CA SER A 51 -17.40 -3.01 -12.95
C SER A 51 -17.25 -1.79 -13.87
N ASP A 52 -17.39 -0.57 -13.34
CA ASP A 52 -17.20 0.65 -14.13
C ASP A 52 -15.74 1.09 -14.15
N LEU A 53 -14.98 0.74 -13.10
CA LEU A 53 -13.54 0.89 -13.06
C LEU A 53 -12.85 -0.05 -14.06
N GLU A 54 -13.27 -1.31 -14.13
CA GLU A 54 -12.75 -2.30 -15.09
C GLU A 54 -12.98 -1.87 -16.54
N LYS A 55 -14.10 -1.21 -16.85
CA LYS A 55 -14.34 -0.65 -18.19
C LYS A 55 -13.38 0.49 -18.56
N LYS A 56 -12.79 1.17 -17.58
CA LYS A 56 -11.82 2.25 -17.79
C LYS A 56 -10.38 1.75 -17.84
N LEU A 57 -10.13 0.54 -17.35
CA LEU A 57 -8.83 -0.09 -17.42
C LEU A 57 -8.60 -0.63 -18.83
N VAL A 58 -7.62 -0.06 -19.51
CA VAL A 58 -7.12 -0.55 -20.80
C VAL A 58 -6.00 -1.54 -20.52
N GLU A 59 -6.24 -2.81 -20.84
CA GLU A 59 -5.27 -3.89 -20.65
C GLU A 59 -4.58 -4.21 -21.98
N ASN A 60 -3.32 -3.81 -22.11
CA ASN A 60 -2.46 -4.10 -23.26
C ASN A 60 -1.63 -5.35 -22.96
N LEU A 61 -2.30 -6.49 -22.85
CA LEU A 61 -1.74 -7.80 -22.49
C LEU A 61 -1.89 -8.77 -23.66
N GLU A 62 -0.77 -9.28 -24.16
CA GLU A 62 -0.72 -10.10 -25.38
C GLU A 62 -0.69 -11.61 -25.10
N THR A 63 -0.27 -12.02 -23.91
CA THR A 63 -0.03 -13.43 -23.55
C THR A 63 -0.69 -13.81 -22.22
N ASP A 64 -0.89 -15.11 -22.01
CA ASP A 64 -1.43 -15.64 -20.74
C ASP A 64 -0.48 -15.34 -19.58
N GLU A 65 0.83 -15.40 -19.81
CA GLU A 65 1.84 -15.09 -18.81
C GLU A 65 1.81 -13.61 -18.40
N GLN A 66 1.59 -12.69 -19.34
CA GLN A 66 1.37 -11.27 -19.04
C GLN A 66 0.10 -11.05 -18.21
N ASN A 67 -0.99 -11.79 -18.53
CA ASN A 67 -2.21 -11.79 -17.72
C ASN A 67 -1.97 -12.31 -16.29
N ILE A 68 -1.17 -13.37 -16.14
CA ILE A 68 -0.79 -13.90 -14.83
C ILE A 68 0.03 -12.88 -14.04
N ALA A 69 1.03 -12.25 -14.67
CA ALA A 69 1.85 -11.23 -14.04
C ALA A 69 0.99 -10.04 -13.54
N TRP A 70 0.04 -9.58 -14.37
CA TRP A 70 -0.89 -8.54 -13.96
C TRP A 70 -1.81 -9.00 -12.83
N SER A 71 -2.37 -10.21 -12.90
CA SER A 71 -3.24 -10.78 -11.87
C SER A 71 -2.55 -10.85 -10.50
N ILE A 72 -1.27 -11.24 -10.47
CA ILE A 72 -0.44 -11.26 -9.25
C ILE A 72 -0.34 -9.86 -8.64
N VAL A 73 -0.03 -8.83 -9.43
CA VAL A 73 0.03 -7.44 -8.95
C VAL A 73 -1.34 -6.96 -8.47
N LYS A 74 -2.38 -7.22 -9.26
CA LYS A 74 -3.75 -6.76 -8.98
C LYS A 74 -4.29 -7.35 -7.67
N SER A 75 -3.94 -8.60 -7.36
CA SER A 75 -4.45 -9.34 -6.20
C SER A 75 -3.56 -9.31 -4.96
N TYR A 76 -2.34 -8.79 -5.04
CA TYR A 76 -1.39 -8.75 -3.91
C TYR A 76 -1.96 -8.04 -2.68
N ARG A 77 -2.06 -8.74 -1.53
CA ARG A 77 -2.64 -8.23 -0.28
C ARG A 77 -1.64 -7.98 0.86
N GLY A 78 -0.35 -8.15 0.60
CA GLY A 78 0.67 -8.14 1.66
C GLY A 78 1.05 -9.56 2.12
N PRO A 79 1.97 -9.68 3.08
CA PRO A 79 2.56 -10.95 3.51
C PRO A 79 1.59 -11.90 4.25
N ASP A 80 0.57 -11.39 4.94
CA ASP A 80 -0.42 -12.14 5.71
C ASP A 80 -1.76 -12.34 4.95
N ASP A 81 -1.85 -11.86 3.70
CA ASP A 81 -2.99 -12.00 2.76
C ASP A 81 -4.34 -11.52 3.33
N SER A 82 -4.32 -10.62 4.32
CA SER A 82 -5.52 -10.21 5.07
C SER A 82 -5.98 -8.78 4.77
N GLY A 83 -5.12 -7.97 4.15
CA GLY A 83 -5.34 -6.56 3.81
C GLY A 83 -6.11 -6.28 2.51
N TYR A 84 -6.20 -4.99 2.17
CA TYR A 84 -6.69 -4.57 0.85
C TYR A 84 -5.68 -4.97 -0.23
N ASN A 85 -6.17 -5.39 -1.40
CA ASN A 85 -5.26 -5.67 -2.51
C ASN A 85 -4.61 -4.37 -3.02
N LEU A 86 -3.44 -4.52 -3.65
CA LEU A 86 -2.60 -3.42 -4.12
C LEU A 86 -3.32 -2.53 -5.12
N PHE A 87 -4.13 -3.11 -6.02
CA PHE A 87 -4.89 -2.34 -6.99
C PHE A 87 -5.91 -1.42 -6.29
N ASP A 88 -6.75 -1.97 -5.42
CA ASP A 88 -7.74 -1.21 -4.65
C ASP A 88 -7.07 -0.15 -3.77
N ALA A 89 -5.91 -0.45 -3.19
CA ALA A 89 -5.12 0.51 -2.44
C ALA A 89 -4.68 1.69 -3.32
N ILE A 90 -4.20 1.43 -4.54
CA ILE A 90 -3.80 2.49 -5.48
C ILE A 90 -5.01 3.36 -5.83
N ILE A 91 -6.13 2.73 -6.20
CA ILE A 91 -7.35 3.43 -6.60
C ILE A 91 -7.86 4.31 -5.46
N THR A 92 -7.93 3.76 -4.25
CA THR A 92 -8.37 4.48 -3.04
C THR A 92 -7.44 5.66 -2.73
N GLN A 93 -6.12 5.46 -2.77
CA GLN A 93 -5.17 6.54 -2.51
C GLN A 93 -5.26 7.66 -3.56
N ARG A 94 -5.47 7.30 -4.83
CA ARG A 94 -5.64 8.27 -5.91
C ARG A 94 -6.94 9.04 -5.78
N GLU A 95 -8.07 8.37 -5.51
CA GLU A 95 -9.34 9.04 -5.30
C GLU A 95 -9.30 10.00 -4.10
N ASN A 96 -8.66 9.57 -3.01
CA ASN A 96 -8.47 10.36 -1.79
C ASN A 96 -7.58 11.59 -1.97
N ALA A 97 -6.67 11.58 -2.93
CA ALA A 97 -5.87 12.75 -3.27
C ALA A 97 -6.72 13.88 -3.90
N TYR A 98 -7.92 13.56 -4.40
CA TYR A 98 -8.84 14.49 -5.05
C TYR A 98 -10.28 14.36 -4.48
N PRO A 99 -10.47 14.64 -3.18
CA PRO A 99 -11.68 14.28 -2.44
C PRO A 99 -12.97 14.94 -2.96
N ASN A 100 -12.84 16.04 -3.72
CA ASN A 100 -13.99 16.81 -4.22
C ASN A 100 -14.26 16.63 -5.73
N GLU A 101 -13.44 15.85 -6.44
CA GLU A 101 -13.40 15.89 -7.91
C GLU A 101 -13.93 14.61 -8.57
N LYS A 102 -14.16 13.54 -7.78
CA LYS A 102 -14.61 12.23 -8.29
C LYS A 102 -13.79 11.78 -9.51
N ILE A 103 -12.47 11.83 -9.39
CA ILE A 103 -11.56 11.69 -10.53
C ILE A 103 -11.77 10.42 -11.35
N LEU A 104 -12.19 9.31 -10.74
CA LEU A 104 -12.47 8.05 -11.43
C LEU A 104 -13.66 8.13 -12.39
N LYS A 105 -14.60 9.07 -12.17
CA LYS A 105 -15.75 9.32 -13.04
C LYS A 105 -15.45 10.35 -14.13
N HIS A 106 -14.30 11.02 -14.07
CA HIS A 106 -13.91 12.01 -15.07
C HIS A 106 -13.58 11.33 -16.41
N ASN A 107 -13.98 11.96 -17.52
CA ASN A 107 -13.76 11.41 -18.87
C ASN A 107 -12.26 11.35 -19.23
N ASP A 108 -11.50 12.36 -18.78
CA ASP A 108 -10.05 12.43 -19.03
C ASP A 108 -9.22 11.51 -18.13
N THR A 109 -9.87 10.77 -17.21
CA THR A 109 -9.18 9.78 -16.38
C THR A 109 -9.09 8.46 -17.12
N MET A 110 -7.85 8.01 -17.32
CA MET A 110 -7.50 6.79 -18.04
C MET A 110 -6.58 5.94 -17.18
N LEU A 111 -6.86 4.64 -17.15
CA LEU A 111 -6.06 3.64 -16.47
C LEU A 111 -5.53 2.69 -17.53
N GLU A 112 -4.23 2.47 -17.55
CA GLU A 112 -3.59 1.61 -18.55
C GLU A 112 -2.64 0.65 -17.86
N VAL A 113 -2.67 -0.60 -18.28
CA VAL A 113 -1.65 -1.60 -17.91
C VAL A 113 -1.00 -2.16 -19.16
N SER A 114 0.32 -2.27 -19.11
CA SER A 114 1.13 -2.99 -20.09
C SER A 114 2.14 -3.86 -19.35
N VAL A 115 2.48 -5.00 -19.95
CA VAL A 115 3.43 -5.94 -19.35
C VAL A 115 4.49 -6.31 -20.37
N LEU A 116 5.75 -6.12 -19.99
CA LEU A 116 6.91 -6.46 -20.79
C LEU A 116 7.47 -7.80 -20.35
N ASP A 117 7.81 -8.65 -21.32
CA ASP A 117 8.54 -9.89 -21.08
C ASP A 117 10.01 -9.58 -20.77
N MET A 118 10.50 -10.04 -19.62
CA MET A 118 11.87 -9.82 -19.17
C MET A 118 12.70 -11.11 -19.13
N GLN A 119 12.24 -12.19 -19.74
CA GLN A 119 12.92 -13.49 -19.76
C GLN A 119 14.38 -13.36 -20.24
N GLU A 120 14.61 -12.64 -21.34
CA GLU A 120 15.96 -12.44 -21.90
C GLU A 120 16.92 -11.67 -20.97
N GLN A 121 16.39 -10.88 -20.03
CA GLN A 121 17.20 -9.97 -19.19
C GLN A 121 17.37 -10.45 -17.74
N LYS A 122 16.34 -11.09 -17.17
CA LYS A 122 16.25 -11.40 -15.73
C LYS A 122 16.05 -12.89 -15.44
N GLY A 123 15.97 -13.72 -16.49
CA GLY A 123 15.75 -15.15 -16.41
C GLY A 123 14.28 -15.53 -16.60
N ASP A 124 14.05 -16.82 -16.83
CA ASP A 124 12.73 -17.38 -17.10
C ASP A 124 11.72 -16.94 -16.03
N SER A 125 10.50 -16.60 -16.47
CA SER A 125 9.35 -16.27 -15.61
C SER A 125 9.35 -14.88 -14.94
N PHE A 126 10.22 -13.95 -15.37
CA PHE A 126 10.14 -12.53 -14.97
C PHE A 126 9.43 -11.65 -16.00
N TYR A 127 8.52 -10.81 -15.51
CA TYR A 127 7.75 -9.83 -16.29
C TYR A 127 7.81 -8.46 -15.61
N GLU A 128 7.82 -7.39 -16.40
CA GLU A 128 7.78 -6.02 -15.90
C GLU A 128 6.39 -5.43 -16.17
N VAL A 129 5.65 -5.17 -15.10
CA VAL A 129 4.28 -4.66 -15.14
C VAL A 129 4.32 -3.14 -14.98
N HIS A 130 3.80 -2.42 -15.96
CA HIS A 130 3.59 -0.98 -15.94
C HIS A 130 2.11 -0.70 -15.74
N PHE A 131 1.78 -0.02 -14.65
CA PHE A 131 0.44 0.52 -14.43
C PHE A 131 0.50 2.05 -14.46
N THR A 132 -0.29 2.66 -15.33
CA THR A 132 -0.39 4.11 -15.47
C THR A 132 -1.78 4.58 -15.05
N PHE A 133 -1.79 5.52 -14.11
CA PHE A 133 -2.97 6.26 -13.70
C PHE A 133 -2.85 7.71 -14.19
N GLN A 134 -3.59 8.02 -15.24
CA GLN A 134 -3.65 9.37 -15.82
C GLN A 134 -4.95 10.07 -15.42
N THR A 135 -4.83 11.30 -14.94
CA THR A 135 -5.93 12.26 -14.71
C THR A 135 -5.77 13.44 -15.67
N TYR A 136 -6.70 14.39 -15.60
CA TYR A 136 -6.66 15.63 -16.38
C TYR A 136 -5.43 16.53 -16.05
N ASN A 137 -4.79 16.33 -14.90
CA ASN A 137 -3.70 17.19 -14.40
C ASN A 137 -2.41 16.45 -14.04
N ALA A 138 -2.41 15.12 -13.98
CA ALA A 138 -1.25 14.35 -13.55
C ALA A 138 -1.23 12.95 -14.17
N VAL A 139 -0.02 12.47 -14.45
CA VAL A 139 0.24 11.07 -14.83
C VAL A 139 1.08 10.47 -13.72
N GLN A 140 0.65 9.31 -13.22
CA GLN A 140 1.41 8.54 -12.25
C GLN A 140 1.62 7.13 -12.77
N GLU A 141 2.88 6.73 -12.84
CA GLU A 141 3.28 5.38 -13.24
C GLU A 141 3.71 4.57 -12.01
N TYR A 142 3.42 3.29 -12.05
CA TYR A 142 3.83 2.29 -11.07
C TYR A 142 4.44 1.11 -11.83
N ILE A 143 5.68 0.76 -11.50
CA ILE A 143 6.42 -0.26 -12.22
C ILE A 143 6.83 -1.35 -11.24
N TRP A 144 6.51 -2.60 -11.55
CA TRP A 144 6.93 -3.76 -10.78
C TRP A 144 7.57 -4.81 -11.66
N ASN A 145 8.57 -5.47 -11.10
CA ASN A 145 9.06 -6.74 -11.58
C ASN A 145 8.30 -7.86 -10.87
N VAL A 146 7.72 -8.77 -11.64
CA VAL A 146 6.93 -9.89 -11.13
C VAL A 146 7.56 -11.18 -11.61
N ASN A 147 7.81 -12.09 -10.67
CA ASN A 147 8.12 -13.47 -11.02
C ASN A 147 6.83 -14.29 -10.95
N ILE A 148 6.37 -14.82 -12.08
CA ILE A 148 5.06 -15.49 -12.16
C ILE A 148 5.04 -16.89 -11.50
N GLU A 149 6.20 -17.51 -11.28
CA GLU A 149 6.30 -18.82 -10.61
C GLU A 149 6.33 -18.71 -9.09
N THR A 150 7.04 -17.71 -8.58
CA THR A 150 7.22 -17.49 -7.13
C THR A 150 6.26 -16.44 -6.58
N GLU A 151 5.46 -15.81 -7.45
CA GLU A 151 4.56 -14.68 -7.15
C GLU A 151 5.27 -13.48 -6.49
N LYS A 152 6.60 -13.44 -6.59
CA LYS A 152 7.41 -12.38 -5.98
C LYS A 152 7.27 -11.09 -6.78
N ILE A 153 6.92 -10.02 -6.07
CA ILE A 153 6.76 -8.66 -6.63
C ILE A 153 7.90 -7.78 -6.11
N ILE A 154 8.55 -7.03 -7.01
CA ILE A 154 9.65 -6.11 -6.69
C ILE A 154 9.32 -4.74 -7.28
N PRO A 155 9.15 -3.69 -6.46
CA PRO A 155 8.86 -2.36 -6.98
C PRO A 155 10.12 -1.76 -7.64
N LEU A 156 9.94 -1.16 -8.83
CA LEU A 156 11.02 -0.54 -9.60
C LEU A 156 11.02 0.99 -9.54
N ASN A 157 9.93 1.61 -9.05
CA ASN A 157 9.86 3.06 -8.85
C ASN A 157 9.26 3.43 -7.47
N ASP A 158 9.42 4.70 -7.09
CA ASP A 158 8.97 5.21 -5.77
C ASP A 158 7.46 5.10 -5.58
N GLY A 159 6.68 5.27 -6.65
CA GLY A 159 5.23 5.10 -6.63
C GLY A 159 4.84 3.68 -6.25
N ALA A 160 5.38 2.69 -6.99
CA ALA A 160 5.15 1.27 -6.74
C ALA A 160 5.58 0.86 -5.33
N LYS A 161 6.77 1.31 -4.91
CA LYS A 161 7.30 1.02 -3.58
C LYS A 161 6.39 1.57 -2.48
N LYS A 162 6.00 2.84 -2.57
CA LYS A 162 5.12 3.47 -1.59
C LYS A 162 3.79 2.73 -1.45
N MET A 163 3.24 2.23 -2.55
CA MET A 163 1.97 1.50 -2.54
C MET A 163 2.11 0.09 -1.95
N MET A 164 3.22 -0.60 -2.21
CA MET A 164 3.52 -1.86 -1.53
C MET A 164 3.75 -1.64 -0.03
N ASP A 165 4.53 -0.63 0.36
CA ASP A 165 4.74 -0.28 1.77
C ASP A 165 3.40 0.02 2.48
N ILE A 166 2.44 0.65 1.79
CA ILE A 166 1.08 0.85 2.32
C ILE A 166 0.45 -0.51 2.60
N VAL A 167 0.32 -1.38 1.60
CA VAL A 167 -0.33 -2.70 1.75
C VAL A 167 0.33 -3.53 2.85
N GLU A 168 1.67 -3.59 2.89
CA GLU A 168 2.44 -4.35 3.89
C GLU A 168 2.32 -3.79 5.33
N LEU A 169 2.08 -2.49 5.50
CA LEU A 169 1.97 -1.86 6.83
C LEU A 169 0.56 -1.94 7.44
N TYR A 170 -0.46 -2.27 6.63
CA TYR A 170 -1.86 -2.43 7.07
C TYR A 170 -2.32 -3.89 7.11
N ASP A 171 -1.42 -4.84 6.87
CA ASP A 171 -1.62 -6.28 7.13
C ASP A 171 -1.46 -6.58 8.64
#